data_AF-A0A8B7E2W1-F1
#
_entry.id   AF-A0A8B7E2W1-F1
#
_cell.length_a   1.000
_cell.length_b   1.000
_cell.length_c   1.000
_cell.angle_alpha   90.00
_cell.angle_beta   90.00
_cell.angle_gamma   90.00
#
_symmetry.space_group_name_H-M   'P 1'
#
loop_
_entity.id
_entity.type
_entity.pdbx_description
1 polymer ?
#
loop_
_entity_poly.entity_id
_entity_poly.type
_entity_poly.pdbx_seq_one_letter_code
_entity_poly.pdbx_strand_id
1 'polypeptide(L)'
;MATGGAADVVALNPLVEKKGGKTHVWKYFGFAADDKGNIIDNQKPVCKRCRRSFLSKGGNTSNLIKHLKDRHPDLTKEFKQLQAEEDHGTPPQTHKQATVKEAFQWQQKYDKNSPEARKLNLAVAEFICIDKVPIYTVQKCGFQQMLYHFNPKYQLPSRNFFMYAEIPRVYDDARDLIIQHLSDKSFYSCTTDLWTS
;
A
#
# COMPACT_ATOMS: atom_id res chain seq x y z
N MET A 1 -16.92 11.12 43.42
CA MET A 1 -17.70 12.31 43.05
C MET A 1 -17.09 12.88 41.78
N ALA A 2 -17.69 12.61 40.62
CA ALA A 2 -17.21 13.12 39.33
C ALA A 2 -18.15 14.21 38.85
N THR A 3 -17.60 15.40 38.70
CA THR A 3 -18.28 16.65 38.34
C THR A 3 -18.54 16.75 36.84
N GLY A 4 -19.73 17.23 36.49
CA GLY A 4 -19.95 18.31 35.52
C GLY A 4 -19.57 18.09 34.05
N GLY A 5 -20.60 17.98 33.20
CA GLY A 5 -20.51 18.29 31.78
C GLY A 5 -21.91 18.59 31.26
N ALA A 6 -22.36 19.82 31.47
CA ALA A 6 -23.66 20.33 31.03
C ALA A 6 -23.88 19.99 29.55
N ALA A 7 -24.95 19.25 29.27
CA ALA A 7 -25.42 19.05 27.92
C ALA A 7 -26.17 20.32 27.51
N ASP A 8 -25.47 21.24 26.83
CA ASP A 8 -26.14 22.37 26.19
C ASP A 8 -27.10 21.82 25.12
N VAL A 9 -28.38 22.02 25.38
CA VAL A 9 -29.45 21.79 24.42
C VAL A 9 -29.31 22.90 23.39
N VAL A 10 -28.69 22.61 22.24
CA VAL A 10 -28.54 23.57 21.16
C VAL A 10 -29.94 23.91 20.61
N ALA A 11 -30.21 25.21 20.51
CA ALA A 11 -31.45 25.81 20.03
C ALA A 11 -31.91 25.29 18.66
N LEU A 12 -33.15 25.62 18.31
CA LEU A 12 -33.97 25.20 17.15
C LEU A 12 -33.37 25.45 15.74
N ASN A 13 -32.06 25.65 15.60
CA ASN A 13 -31.40 25.91 14.33
C ASN A 13 -31.54 24.70 13.38
N PRO A 14 -31.75 24.95 12.07
CA PRO A 14 -31.82 23.89 11.06
C PRO A 14 -30.50 23.10 11.01
N LEU A 15 -30.63 21.78 10.86
CA LEU A 15 -29.48 20.88 10.73
C LEU A 15 -29.21 20.59 9.26
N VAL A 16 -27.97 20.80 8.83
CA VAL A 16 -27.53 20.50 7.46
C VAL A 16 -26.58 19.31 7.44
N GLU A 17 -26.64 18.54 6.36
CA GLU A 17 -25.75 17.41 6.14
C GLU A 17 -24.39 17.85 5.59
N LYS A 18 -23.34 17.08 5.90
CA LYS A 18 -22.02 17.33 5.34
C LYS A 18 -21.97 16.88 3.88
N LYS A 19 -21.82 17.82 2.96
CA LYS A 19 -21.53 17.52 1.54
C LYS A 19 -20.27 16.66 1.44
N GLY A 20 -20.38 15.46 0.87
CA GLY A 20 -19.26 14.53 0.64
C GLY A 20 -18.95 13.53 1.77
N GLY A 21 -19.84 13.37 2.76
CA GLY A 21 -19.68 12.34 3.80
C GLY A 21 -19.90 10.92 3.25
N LYS A 22 -18.82 10.14 3.08
CA LYS A 22 -18.86 8.78 2.52
C LYS A 22 -19.61 7.72 3.35
N THR A 23 -20.17 8.06 4.51
CA THR A 23 -20.73 7.09 5.47
C THR A 23 -22.20 7.36 5.79
N HIS A 24 -22.98 6.29 5.84
CA HIS A 24 -24.41 6.26 6.18
C HIS A 24 -24.79 6.93 7.52
N VAL A 25 -23.80 7.15 8.39
CA VAL A 25 -24.00 7.75 9.71
C VAL A 25 -24.54 9.19 9.61
N TRP A 26 -24.23 9.93 8.54
CA TRP A 26 -24.69 11.32 8.35
C TRP A 26 -26.20 11.42 8.06
N LYS A 27 -26.90 10.31 7.78
CA LYS A 27 -28.37 10.31 7.74
C LYS A 27 -28.96 10.67 9.12
N TYR A 28 -28.29 10.33 10.21
CA TYR A 28 -28.78 10.50 11.58
C TYR A 28 -28.17 11.70 12.32
N PHE A 29 -27.13 12.33 11.75
CA PHE A 29 -26.43 13.46 12.36
C PHE A 29 -26.28 14.59 11.34
N GLY A 30 -26.39 15.84 11.80
CA GLY A 30 -26.16 17.02 10.98
C GLY A 30 -25.31 18.04 11.74
N PHE A 31 -25.08 19.18 11.12
CA PHE A 31 -24.41 20.31 11.75
C PHE A 31 -25.38 21.47 11.87
N ALA A 32 -25.24 22.26 12.93
CA ALA A 32 -26.02 23.49 13.05
C ALA A 32 -25.66 24.44 11.90
N ALA A 33 -26.68 24.94 11.20
CA ALA A 33 -26.51 25.94 10.15
C ALA A 33 -26.88 27.35 10.64
N ASP A 34 -26.24 28.35 10.01
CA ASP A 34 -26.64 29.75 10.12
C ASP A 34 -27.89 30.04 9.27
N ASP A 35 -28.43 31.27 9.37
CA ASP A 35 -29.61 31.70 8.61
C ASP A 35 -29.41 31.67 7.08
N LYS A 36 -28.17 31.47 6.62
CA LYS A 36 -27.79 31.35 5.20
C LYS A 36 -27.57 29.89 4.78
N GLY A 37 -27.80 28.92 5.67
CA GLY A 37 -27.64 27.50 5.41
C GLY A 37 -26.19 26.98 5.46
N ASN A 38 -25.24 27.77 5.95
CA ASN A 38 -23.84 27.36 6.09
C ASN A 38 -23.58 26.73 7.45
N ILE A 39 -22.71 25.72 7.48
CA ILE A 39 -22.33 25.01 8.71
C ILE A 39 -21.60 25.98 9.65
N ILE A 40 -22.14 26.17 10.86
CA ILE A 40 -21.57 27.03 11.91
C ILE A 40 -20.27 26.41 12.45
N ASP A 41 -20.27 25.10 12.70
CA ASP A 41 -19.10 24.38 13.24
C ASP A 41 -19.04 22.94 12.72
N ASN A 42 -18.11 22.65 11.81
CA ASN A 42 -17.90 21.33 11.21
C ASN A 42 -17.24 20.31 12.17
N GLN A 43 -16.90 20.71 13.39
CA GLN A 43 -16.38 19.82 14.44
C GLN A 43 -17.42 19.44 15.49
N LYS A 44 -18.64 20.00 15.40
CA LYS A 44 -19.74 19.73 16.32
C LYS A 44 -20.96 19.10 15.64
N PRO A 45 -20.88 17.82 15.24
CA PRO A 45 -22.06 17.10 14.76
C PRO A 45 -23.12 17.00 15.86
N VAL A 46 -24.38 17.10 15.44
CA VAL A 46 -25.58 17.09 16.27
C VAL A 46 -26.47 15.92 15.84
N CYS A 47 -26.93 15.11 16.79
CA CYS A 47 -27.89 14.04 16.52
C CYS A 47 -29.23 14.64 16.11
N LYS A 48 -29.80 14.20 14.98
CA LYS A 48 -31.09 14.70 14.49
C LYS A 48 -32.27 14.29 15.40
N ARG A 49 -32.14 13.18 16.14
CA ARG A 49 -33.20 12.65 17.03
C ARG A 49 -33.21 13.27 18.41
N CYS A 50 -32.05 13.32 19.10
CA CYS A 50 -31.97 13.84 20.47
C CYS A 50 -31.33 15.23 20.59
N ARG A 51 -30.94 15.84 19.46
CA ARG A 51 -30.32 17.18 19.37
C ARG A 51 -29.05 17.35 20.19
N ARG A 52 -28.44 16.26 20.66
CA ARG A 52 -27.18 16.30 21.40
C ARG A 52 -26.02 16.54 20.44
N SER A 53 -25.14 17.48 20.78
CA SER A 53 -23.90 17.74 20.05
C SER A 53 -22.75 16.87 20.55
N PHE A 54 -21.85 16.50 19.65
CA PHE A 54 -20.64 15.72 19.93
C PHE A 54 -19.42 16.45 19.39
N LEU A 55 -18.27 16.31 20.04
CA LEU A 55 -17.02 16.81 19.49
C LEU A 55 -16.42 15.74 18.57
N SER A 56 -16.20 16.08 17.30
CA SER A 56 -15.49 15.24 16.34
C SER A 56 -14.12 15.86 16.05
N LYS A 57 -13.12 15.54 16.88
CA LYS A 57 -11.73 15.83 16.56
C LYS A 57 -11.27 14.84 15.48
N GLY A 58 -10.99 15.32 14.27
CA GLY A 58 -10.31 14.52 13.23
C GLY A 58 -11.19 13.60 12.38
N GLY A 59 -12.49 13.88 12.24
CA GLY A 59 -13.32 13.24 11.20
C GLY A 59 -13.68 11.77 11.42
N ASN A 60 -13.42 11.21 12.61
CA ASN A 60 -13.83 9.85 12.96
C ASN A 60 -15.33 9.80 13.36
N THR A 61 -16.06 8.80 12.86
CA THR A 61 -17.49 8.58 13.13
C THR A 61 -17.78 7.58 14.26
N SER A 62 -16.76 6.97 14.88
CA SER A 62 -16.92 5.98 15.96
C SER A 62 -17.76 6.49 17.14
N ASN A 63 -17.57 7.75 17.54
CA ASN A 63 -18.34 8.36 18.63
C ASN A 63 -19.83 8.53 18.29
N LEU A 64 -20.13 8.79 17.01
CA LEU A 64 -21.49 8.94 16.49
C LEU A 64 -22.21 7.58 16.46
N ILE A 65 -21.51 6.55 15.97
CA ILE A 65 -22.02 5.17 15.94
C ILE A 65 -22.27 4.65 17.35
N LYS A 66 -21.36 4.93 18.29
CA LYS A 66 -21.55 4.57 19.70
C LYS A 66 -22.78 5.25 20.30
N HIS A 67 -22.98 6.55 20.03
CA HIS A 67 -24.18 7.26 20.47
C HIS A 67 -25.47 6.62 19.95
N LEU A 68 -25.53 6.25 18.67
CA LEU A 68 -26.69 5.55 18.11
C LEU A 68 -26.95 4.24 18.85
N LYS A 69 -25.92 3.42 19.06
CA LYS A 69 -26.05 2.13 19.77
C LYS A 69 -26.59 2.30 21.19
N ASP A 70 -26.08 3.28 21.93
CA ASP A 70 -26.37 3.43 23.35
C ASP A 70 -27.68 4.16 23.63
N ARG A 71 -28.11 5.07 22.73
CA ARG A 71 -29.26 5.97 22.96
C ARG A 71 -30.40 5.83 21.96
N HIS A 72 -30.14 5.24 20.80
CA HIS A 72 -31.13 5.03 19.73
C HIS A 72 -31.01 3.61 19.14
N PRO A 73 -31.32 2.55 19.92
CA PRO A 73 -31.25 1.16 19.44
C PRO A 73 -32.16 0.89 18.25
N ASP A 74 -33.28 1.62 18.16
CA ASP A 74 -34.22 1.65 17.03
C ASP A 74 -33.51 2.07 15.74
N LEU A 75 -32.83 3.22 15.76
CA LEU A 75 -32.07 3.75 14.62
C LEU A 75 -30.83 2.90 14.30
N THR A 76 -30.28 2.23 15.31
CA THR A 76 -29.15 1.31 15.12
C THR A 76 -29.53 0.11 14.27
N LYS A 77 -30.77 -0.39 14.38
CA LYS A 77 -31.27 -1.50 13.57
C LYS A 77 -31.37 -1.11 12.10
N GLU A 78 -31.96 0.06 11.83
CA GLU A 78 -32.06 0.65 10.49
C GLU A 78 -30.68 0.94 9.88
N PHE A 79 -29.76 1.51 10.67
CA PHE A 79 -28.39 1.76 10.25
C PHE A 79 -27.64 0.49 9.84
N LYS A 80 -27.82 -0.62 10.58
CA LYS A 80 -27.20 -1.91 10.23
C LYS A 80 -27.81 -2.54 8.98
N GLN A 81 -29.11 -2.39 8.77
CA GLN A 81 -29.79 -2.89 7.56
C GLN A 81 -29.28 -2.17 6.31
N LEU A 82 -29.15 -0.84 6.36
CA LEU A 82 -28.58 -0.05 5.26
C LEU A 82 -27.12 -0.41 4.97
N GLN A 83 -26.33 -0.81 5.97
CA GLN A 83 -24.97 -1.29 5.75
C GLN A 83 -24.93 -2.70 5.12
N ALA A 84 -25.89 -3.56 5.43
CA ALA A 84 -25.96 -4.92 4.90
C ALA A 84 -26.48 -4.96 3.45
N GLU A 85 -27.38 -4.04 3.07
CA GLU A 85 -27.93 -3.96 1.72
C GLU A 85 -26.89 -3.49 0.67
N GLU A 86 -25.87 -2.74 1.06
CA GLU A 86 -24.76 -2.32 0.17
C GLU A 86 -23.63 -3.37 0.04
N ASP A 87 -23.58 -4.38 0.92
CA ASP A 87 -22.49 -5.37 1.01
C ASP A 87 -22.60 -6.51 -0.03
N HIS A 88 -23.65 -6.51 -0.86
CA HIS A 88 -23.87 -7.51 -1.91
C HIS A 88 -23.12 -7.27 -3.23
N GLY A 89 -22.27 -6.23 -3.32
CA GLY A 89 -21.57 -5.86 -4.56
C GLY A 89 -20.06 -5.60 -4.50
N THR A 90 -19.44 -5.52 -3.32
CA THR A 90 -18.00 -5.20 -3.23
C THR A 90 -17.37 -5.84 -1.99
N PRO A 91 -16.20 -6.50 -2.07
CA PRO A 91 -15.55 -7.08 -0.90
C PRO A 91 -15.27 -5.99 0.16
N PRO A 92 -15.38 -6.29 1.47
CA PRO A 92 -15.20 -5.28 2.50
C PRO A 92 -13.76 -4.77 2.47
N GLN A 93 -13.56 -3.53 2.03
CA GLN A 93 -12.34 -2.77 2.35
C GLN A 93 -12.38 -2.37 3.83
N THR A 94 -12.27 -3.39 4.67
CA THR A 94 -11.76 -3.23 6.02
C THR A 94 -10.33 -2.74 5.87
N HIS A 95 -10.03 -1.53 6.33
CA HIS A 95 -8.66 -1.12 6.59
C HIS A 95 -8.10 -2.06 7.67
N LYS A 96 -7.62 -3.24 7.26
CA LYS A 96 -6.93 -4.17 8.13
C LYS A 96 -5.63 -3.48 8.53
N GLN A 97 -5.58 -3.02 9.78
CA GLN A 97 -4.32 -2.65 10.38
C GLN A 97 -3.41 -3.88 10.32
N ALA A 98 -2.31 -3.79 9.59
CA ALA A 98 -1.34 -4.86 9.50
C ALA A 98 -0.93 -5.24 10.92
N THR A 99 -1.00 -6.53 11.23
CA THR A 99 -0.54 -7.04 12.52
C THR A 99 0.96 -6.73 12.67
N VAL A 100 1.43 -6.65 13.91
CA VAL A 100 2.86 -6.44 14.20
C VAL A 100 3.73 -7.46 13.47
N LYS A 101 3.28 -8.74 13.41
CA LYS A 101 3.97 -9.79 12.65
C LYS A 101 4.00 -9.52 11.14
N GLU A 102 2.89 -9.11 10.56
CA GLU A 102 2.83 -8.75 9.14
C GLU A 102 3.75 -7.55 8.85
N ALA A 103 3.74 -6.51 9.70
CA ALA A 103 4.63 -5.36 9.56
C ALA A 103 6.13 -5.75 9.56
N PHE A 104 6.54 -6.71 10.40
CA PHE A 104 7.90 -7.25 10.37
C PHE A 104 8.21 -8.08 9.12
N GLN A 105 7.24 -8.82 8.58
CA GLN A 105 7.41 -9.57 7.32
C GLN A 105 7.63 -8.64 6.12
N TRP A 106 7.07 -7.44 6.12
CA TRP A 106 7.32 -6.44 5.07
C TRP A 106 8.77 -5.93 5.06
N GLN A 107 9.46 -5.98 6.21
CA GLN A 107 10.88 -5.63 6.32
C GLN A 107 11.82 -6.80 5.99
N GLN A 108 11.31 -8.03 5.89
CA GLN A 108 12.15 -9.19 5.66
C GLN A 108 12.65 -9.21 4.21
N LYS A 109 13.97 -9.17 4.05
CA LYS A 109 14.65 -9.40 2.77
C LYS A 109 14.44 -10.84 2.32
N TYR A 110 14.52 -11.07 1.02
CA TYR A 110 14.57 -12.43 0.49
C TYR A 110 15.74 -13.20 1.10
N ASP A 111 15.52 -14.50 1.37
CA ASP A 111 16.62 -15.39 1.69
C ASP A 111 17.59 -15.47 0.51
N LYS A 112 18.89 -15.56 0.78
CA LYS A 112 19.93 -15.56 -0.26
C LYS A 112 19.78 -16.74 -1.24
N ASN A 113 19.22 -17.85 -0.79
CA ASN A 113 19.00 -19.05 -1.59
C ASN A 113 17.57 -19.18 -2.11
N SER A 114 16.71 -18.19 -1.85
CA SER A 114 15.35 -18.20 -2.38
C SER A 114 15.35 -18.15 -3.92
N PRO A 115 14.36 -18.79 -4.57
CA PRO A 115 14.15 -18.67 -6.01
C PRO A 115 14.04 -17.22 -6.47
N GLU A 116 13.38 -16.37 -5.68
CA GLU A 116 13.19 -14.94 -5.95
C GLU A 116 14.52 -14.18 -5.95
N ALA A 117 15.38 -14.40 -4.95
CA ALA A 117 16.69 -13.77 -4.90
C ALA A 117 17.58 -14.19 -6.08
N ARG A 118 17.58 -15.49 -6.41
CA ARG A 118 18.35 -16.02 -7.56
C ARG A 118 17.86 -15.44 -8.88
N LYS A 119 16.54 -15.34 -9.09
CA LYS A 119 15.96 -14.70 -10.27
C LYS A 119 16.40 -13.24 -10.41
N LEU A 120 16.41 -12.49 -9.31
CA LEU A 120 16.82 -11.08 -9.33
C LEU A 120 18.34 -10.92 -9.54
N ASN A 121 19.15 -11.81 -8.96
CA ASN A 121 20.59 -11.86 -9.21
C ASN A 121 20.88 -12.11 -10.70
N LEU A 122 20.19 -13.09 -11.30
CA LEU A 122 20.31 -13.36 -12.73
C LEU A 122 19.93 -12.14 -13.56
N ALA A 123 18.80 -11.48 -13.26
CA ALA A 123 18.37 -10.28 -14.00
C ALA A 123 19.40 -9.12 -13.92
N VAL A 124 20.06 -8.94 -12.78
CA VAL A 124 21.14 -7.95 -12.65
C VAL A 124 22.38 -8.37 -13.46
N ALA A 125 22.74 -9.65 -13.46
CA ALA A 125 23.85 -10.16 -14.26
C ALA A 125 23.57 -10.01 -15.77
N GLU A 126 22.35 -10.33 -16.22
CA GLU A 126 21.90 -10.14 -17.59
C GLU A 126 21.95 -8.67 -18.00
N PHE A 127 21.47 -7.74 -17.17
CA PHE A 127 21.62 -6.31 -17.40
C PHE A 127 23.08 -5.90 -17.62
N ILE A 128 24.00 -6.40 -16.77
CA ILE A 128 25.43 -6.11 -16.91
C ILE A 128 25.98 -6.62 -18.25
N CYS A 129 25.62 -7.85 -18.63
CA CYS A 129 26.13 -8.50 -19.84
C CYS A 129 25.51 -7.93 -21.13
N ILE A 130 24.20 -7.73 -21.16
CA ILE A 130 23.45 -7.25 -22.33
C ILE A 130 23.81 -5.81 -22.64
N ASP A 131 23.76 -4.94 -21.63
CA ASP A 131 24.06 -3.51 -21.80
C ASP A 131 25.56 -3.20 -21.72
N LYS A 132 26.39 -4.23 -21.52
CA LYS A 132 27.86 -4.15 -21.43
C LYS A 132 28.33 -3.07 -20.45
N VAL A 133 27.57 -2.87 -19.37
CA VAL A 133 27.92 -1.88 -18.35
C VAL A 133 29.01 -2.43 -17.43
N PRO A 134 29.86 -1.58 -16.84
CA PRO A 134 30.87 -2.05 -15.92
C PRO A 134 30.27 -2.74 -14.69
N ILE A 135 30.88 -3.81 -14.19
CA ILE A 135 30.39 -4.57 -13.02
C ILE A 135 30.28 -3.68 -11.77
N TYR A 136 31.11 -2.63 -11.66
CA TYR A 136 31.03 -1.69 -10.53
C TYR A 136 29.71 -0.90 -10.48
N THR A 137 28.88 -0.95 -11.52
CA THR A 137 27.53 -0.36 -11.53
C THR A 137 26.69 -0.80 -10.34
N VAL A 138 26.84 -2.05 -9.86
CA VAL A 138 26.13 -2.55 -8.67
C VAL A 138 26.50 -1.83 -7.37
N GLN A 139 27.61 -1.07 -7.36
CA GLN A 139 28.05 -0.26 -6.23
C GLN A 139 27.63 1.21 -6.35
N LYS A 140 26.98 1.61 -7.45
CA LYS A 140 26.53 2.99 -7.62
C LYS A 140 25.29 3.27 -6.79
N CYS A 141 25.30 4.38 -6.07
CA CYS A 141 24.20 4.78 -5.19
C CYS A 141 22.87 4.91 -5.93
N GLY A 142 22.85 5.52 -7.11
CA GLY A 142 21.63 5.66 -7.92
C GLY A 142 21.03 4.31 -8.34
N PHE A 143 21.88 3.38 -8.75
CA PHE A 143 21.45 2.02 -9.12
C PHE A 143 20.88 1.26 -7.91
N GLN A 144 21.56 1.33 -6.77
CA GLN A 144 21.10 0.70 -5.52
C GLN A 144 19.77 1.28 -5.03
N GLN A 145 19.60 2.60 -5.09
CA GLN A 145 18.34 3.27 -4.72
C GLN A 145 17.21 2.86 -5.65
N MET A 146 17.46 2.82 -6.97
CA MET A 146 16.47 2.39 -7.95
C MET A 146 15.98 0.97 -7.63
N LEU A 147 16.90 0.01 -7.42
CA LEU A 147 16.53 -1.36 -7.08
C LEU A 147 15.78 -1.46 -5.73
N TYR A 148 16.13 -0.63 -4.75
CA TYR A 148 15.42 -0.56 -3.49
C TYR A 148 13.97 -0.10 -3.67
N HIS A 149 13.73 0.92 -4.49
CA HIS A 149 12.39 1.43 -4.76
C HIS A 149 11.55 0.46 -5.60
N PHE A 150 12.18 -0.27 -6.53
CA PHE A 150 11.49 -1.27 -7.33
C PHE A 150 11.15 -2.53 -6.53
N ASN A 151 12.08 -2.99 -5.69
CA ASN A 151 11.91 -4.18 -4.89
C ASN A 151 12.66 -4.09 -3.56
N PRO A 152 12.02 -3.56 -2.50
CA PRO A 152 12.67 -3.34 -1.21
C PRO A 152 13.04 -4.64 -0.49
N LYS A 153 12.49 -5.79 -0.90
CA LYS A 153 12.86 -7.11 -0.34
C LYS A 153 14.13 -7.67 -0.96
N TYR A 154 14.55 -7.15 -2.12
CA TYR A 154 15.80 -7.57 -2.73
C TYR A 154 17.00 -7.01 -1.96
N GLN A 155 18.00 -7.87 -1.78
CA GLN A 155 19.31 -7.49 -1.27
C GLN A 155 20.32 -7.71 -2.39
N LEU A 156 20.74 -6.61 -3.02
CA LEU A 156 21.72 -6.65 -4.09
C LEU A 156 23.05 -7.26 -3.60
N PRO A 157 23.56 -8.31 -4.26
CA PRO A 157 24.87 -8.87 -3.94
C PRO A 157 26.03 -7.92 -4.22
N SER A 158 27.21 -8.28 -3.73
CA SER A 158 28.42 -7.50 -3.94
C SER A 158 28.93 -7.58 -5.38
N ARG A 159 29.74 -6.60 -5.79
CA ARG A 159 30.50 -6.64 -7.04
C ARG A 159 31.25 -7.96 -7.22
N ASN A 160 31.86 -8.48 -6.15
CA ASN A 160 32.62 -9.72 -6.20
C ASN A 160 31.74 -10.94 -6.47
N PHE A 161 30.53 -10.98 -5.94
CA PHE A 161 29.58 -12.04 -6.26
C PHE A 161 29.26 -12.06 -7.76
N PHE A 162 28.97 -10.90 -8.36
CA PHE A 162 28.71 -10.83 -9.80
C PHE A 162 29.96 -11.19 -10.61
N MET A 163 31.13 -10.67 -10.23
CA MET A 163 32.39 -10.90 -10.95
C MET A 163 32.85 -12.36 -10.93
N TYR A 164 32.72 -13.05 -9.80
CA TYR A 164 33.34 -14.36 -9.59
C TYR A 164 32.35 -15.52 -9.50
N ALA A 165 31.04 -15.27 -9.44
CA ALA A 165 30.04 -16.33 -9.35
C ALA A 165 28.95 -16.19 -10.42
N GLU A 166 28.16 -15.11 -10.39
CA GLU A 166 26.94 -15.06 -11.21
C GLU A 166 27.22 -14.86 -12.70
N ILE A 167 28.12 -13.92 -13.08
CA ILE A 167 28.47 -13.69 -14.48
C ILE A 167 29.23 -14.88 -15.10
N PRO A 168 30.22 -15.50 -14.42
CA PRO A 168 30.81 -16.74 -14.89
C PRO A 168 29.76 -17.85 -15.14
N ARG A 169 28.78 -18.01 -14.25
CA ARG A 169 27.68 -18.98 -14.46
C ARG A 169 26.88 -18.65 -15.73
N VAL A 170 26.48 -17.39 -15.92
CA VAL A 170 25.75 -16.95 -17.12
C VAL A 170 26.56 -17.21 -18.40
N TYR A 171 27.88 -17.01 -18.34
CA TYR A 171 28.77 -17.33 -19.45
C TYR A 171 28.81 -18.83 -19.75
N ASP A 172 28.98 -19.68 -18.74
CA ASP A 172 29.01 -21.13 -18.91
C ASP A 172 27.68 -21.64 -19.49
N ASP A 173 26.54 -21.17 -18.96
CA ASP A 173 25.21 -21.51 -19.45
C ASP A 173 25.06 -21.14 -20.95
N ALA A 174 25.49 -19.93 -21.33
CA ALA A 174 25.44 -19.47 -22.71
C ALA A 174 26.38 -20.25 -23.64
N ARG A 175 27.60 -20.54 -23.17
CA ARG A 175 28.59 -21.34 -23.90
C ARG A 175 28.04 -22.72 -24.17
N ASP A 176 27.51 -23.39 -23.16
CA ASP A 176 27.03 -24.76 -23.26
C ASP A 176 25.82 -24.85 -24.20
N LEU A 177 24.91 -23.86 -24.17
CA LEU A 177 23.82 -23.72 -25.14
C LEU A 177 24.35 -23.58 -26.58
N ILE A 178 25.34 -22.72 -26.79
CA ILE A 178 25.94 -22.51 -28.12
C ILE A 178 26.62 -23.79 -28.60
N ILE A 179 27.39 -24.46 -27.74
CA ILE A 179 28.05 -25.74 -28.06
C ILE A 179 27.00 -26.79 -28.46
N GLN A 180 25.92 -26.91 -27.70
CA GLN A 180 24.82 -27.81 -28.03
C GLN A 180 24.22 -27.50 -29.41
N HIS A 181 23.93 -26.23 -29.71
CA HIS A 181 23.41 -25.84 -31.02
C HIS A 181 24.40 -26.10 -32.17
N LEU A 182 25.70 -25.96 -31.93
CA LEU A 182 26.73 -26.20 -32.92
C LEU A 182 27.04 -27.69 -33.14
N SER A 183 26.81 -28.54 -32.13
CA SER A 183 27.12 -29.98 -32.18
C SER A 183 26.42 -30.74 -33.32
N ASP A 184 25.27 -30.25 -33.75
CA ASP A 184 24.44 -30.85 -34.81
C ASP A 184 24.70 -30.23 -36.21
N LYS A 185 25.69 -29.33 -36.34
CA LYS A 185 25.94 -28.61 -37.59
C LYS A 185 27.18 -29.11 -38.31
N SER A 186 27.01 -29.45 -39.60
CA SER A 186 28.08 -29.97 -40.45
C SER A 186 29.11 -28.91 -40.87
N PHE A 187 28.71 -27.63 -40.87
CA PHE A 187 29.54 -26.52 -41.30
C PHE A 187 29.28 -25.30 -40.42
N TYR A 188 30.33 -24.53 -40.14
CA TYR A 188 30.29 -23.27 -39.41
C TYR A 188 31.28 -22.29 -40.03
N SER A 189 30.94 -21.00 -39.96
CA SER A 189 31.84 -19.90 -40.35
C SER A 189 32.13 -19.06 -39.12
N CYS A 190 33.40 -18.70 -38.93
CA CYS A 190 33.86 -17.87 -37.83
C CYS A 190 34.74 -16.75 -38.41
N THR A 191 34.50 -15.52 -37.94
CA THR A 191 35.32 -14.36 -38.29
C THR A 191 35.98 -13.85 -37.01
N THR A 192 37.31 -13.75 -37.01
CA THR A 192 38.07 -13.18 -35.90
C THR A 192 38.62 -11.83 -36.32
N ASP A 193 38.48 -10.86 -35.43
CA ASP A 193 38.96 -9.50 -35.61
C ASP A 193 40.24 -9.32 -34.77
N LEU A 194 41.37 -8.96 -35.40
CA LEU A 194 42.69 -8.89 -34.76
C LEU A 194 43.30 -7.48 -34.85
N TRP A 195 42.63 -6.48 -34.29
CA TRP A 195 43.25 -5.16 -34.12
C TRP A 195 44.24 -5.15 -32.95
N THR A 196 45.38 -4.51 -33.15
CA THR A 196 46.31 -4.12 -32.07
C THR A 196 45.90 -2.76 -31.50
N SER A 197 45.84 -2.66 -30.17
CA SER A 197 45.53 -1.45 -29.39
C SER A 197 46.71 -0.52 -29.24
#